data_AF-A0A662C497-F1
#
_entry.id   AF-A0A662C497-F1
#
_cell.length_a   1.000
_cell.length_b   1.000
_cell.length_c   1.000
_cell.angle_alpha   90.00
_cell.angle_beta   90.00
_cell.angle_gamma   90.00
#
_symmetry.space_group_name_H-M   'P 1'
#
loop_
_entity.id
_entity.type
_entity.pdbx_description
1 polymer ?
#
loop_
_entity_poly.entity_id
_entity_poly.type
_entity_poly.pdbx_seq_one_letter_code
_entity_poly.pdbx_strand_id
1 'polypeptide(L)'
;KGLADGIKKEYAVINQKGIVGVVVAVSKHYSLVVSILNNRIRISAKIKQSNQFGSVHWNKNDYQFANLMEIPNHFKVSIGDTIVSSGFSAIFPPDIDIGTITKINTNQSDNFFEIDIKLTADFKSLYYVYVVDNSLRKEQLFLENTINDEY
;
A
#
# COMPACT_ATOMS: atom_id res chain seq x y z
N LYS A 1 13.21 -8.84 -15.15
CA LYS A 1 14.34 -8.34 -14.34
C LYS A 1 14.40 -9.17 -13.06
N GLY A 2 15.59 -9.43 -12.55
CA GLY A 2 15.81 -10.26 -11.36
C GLY A 2 17.00 -9.80 -10.53
N LEU A 3 17.65 -10.73 -9.82
CA LEU A 3 18.77 -10.44 -8.94
C LEU A 3 19.93 -9.73 -9.67
N ALA A 4 20.20 -10.12 -10.93
CA ALA A 4 21.23 -9.51 -11.76
C ALA A 4 20.94 -8.03 -12.11
N ASP A 5 19.69 -7.58 -11.96
CA ASP A 5 19.27 -6.18 -12.10
C ASP A 5 19.20 -5.45 -10.74
N GLY A 6 19.65 -6.07 -9.64
CA GLY A 6 19.59 -5.50 -8.29
C GLY A 6 18.27 -5.68 -7.55
N ILE A 7 17.28 -6.36 -8.14
CA ILE A 7 15.97 -6.58 -7.50
C ILE A 7 16.10 -7.53 -6.30
N LYS A 8 15.45 -7.18 -5.19
CA LYS A 8 15.36 -8.02 -3.99
C LYS A 8 13.90 -8.24 -3.60
N LYS A 9 13.68 -9.22 -2.72
CA LYS A 9 12.38 -9.42 -2.08
C LYS A 9 12.00 -8.16 -1.31
N GLU A 10 10.69 -7.95 -1.14
CA GLU A 10 10.09 -6.84 -0.41
C GLU A 10 10.28 -5.46 -1.06
N TYR A 11 10.80 -5.40 -2.28
CA TYR A 11 10.78 -4.17 -3.07
C TYR A 11 9.36 -3.87 -3.55
N ALA A 12 8.97 -2.60 -3.43
CA ALA A 12 7.72 -2.10 -3.94
C ALA A 12 7.71 -2.12 -5.47
N VAL A 13 6.55 -2.43 -6.02
CA VAL A 13 6.29 -2.35 -7.46
C VAL A 13 5.19 -1.34 -7.67
N ILE A 14 5.48 -0.31 -8.48
CA ILE A 14 4.58 0.80 -8.78
C ILE A 14 4.48 0.99 -10.29
N ASN A 15 3.49 1.74 -10.74
CA ASN A 15 3.43 2.27 -12.10
C ASN A 15 3.18 3.79 -12.04
N GLN A 16 2.98 4.42 -13.20
CA GLN A 16 2.73 5.86 -13.28
C GLN A 16 1.46 6.32 -12.56
N LYS A 17 0.52 5.41 -12.28
CA LYS A 17 -0.77 5.71 -11.66
C LYS A 17 -0.83 5.37 -10.18
N GLY A 18 0.03 4.48 -9.68
CA GLY A 18 0.02 4.09 -8.28
C GLY A 18 0.68 2.75 -7.98
N ILE A 19 0.33 2.22 -6.81
CA ILE A 19 0.89 0.96 -6.29
C ILE A 19 0.36 -0.24 -7.07
N VAL A 20 1.26 -1.16 -7.43
CA VAL A 20 0.94 -2.40 -8.15
C VAL A 20 1.07 -3.62 -7.26
N GLY A 21 2.15 -3.73 -6.48
CA GLY A 21 2.41 -4.92 -5.68
C GLY A 21 3.77 -4.93 -5.00
N VAL A 22 4.20 -6.12 -4.59
CA VAL A 22 5.46 -6.36 -3.89
C VAL A 22 6.18 -7.57 -4.49
N VAL A 23 7.50 -7.48 -4.59
CA VAL A 23 8.34 -8.61 -5.01
C VAL A 23 8.41 -9.65 -3.88
N VAL A 24 7.98 -10.89 -4.15
CA VAL A 24 7.99 -11.98 -3.15
C VAL A 24 9.05 -13.03 -3.40
N ALA A 25 9.50 -13.17 -4.65
CA ALA A 25 10.54 -14.09 -5.03
C ALA A 25 11.39 -13.51 -6.16
N VAL A 26 12.67 -13.85 -6.16
CA VAL A 26 13.63 -13.38 -7.15
C VAL A 26 14.55 -14.53 -7.54
N SER A 27 14.73 -14.74 -8.84
CA SER A 27 15.76 -15.59 -9.44
C SER A 27 16.81 -14.70 -10.11
N LYS A 28 17.82 -15.30 -10.75
CA LYS A 28 18.92 -14.54 -11.38
C LYS A 28 18.41 -13.47 -12.36
N HIS A 29 17.39 -13.77 -13.16
CA HIS A 29 16.91 -12.88 -14.24
C HIS A 29 15.42 -12.53 -14.15
N TYR A 30 14.68 -13.15 -13.22
CA TYR A 30 13.24 -12.94 -13.06
C TYR A 30 12.88 -12.64 -11.61
N SER A 31 11.73 -12.03 -11.43
CA SER A 31 11.12 -11.77 -10.13
C SER A 31 9.63 -12.07 -10.20
N LEU A 32 9.07 -12.59 -9.12
CA LEU A 32 7.64 -12.79 -8.95
C LEU A 32 7.09 -11.67 -8.07
N VAL A 33 6.05 -11.01 -8.59
CA VAL A 33 5.36 -9.91 -7.93
C VAL A 33 3.97 -10.39 -7.53
N VAL A 34 3.61 -10.17 -6.27
CA VAL A 34 2.22 -10.33 -5.83
C VAL A 34 1.55 -8.97 -5.89
N SER A 35 0.45 -8.88 -6.64
CA SER A 35 -0.35 -7.68 -6.77
C SER A 35 -1.06 -7.34 -5.45
N ILE A 36 -1.32 -6.06 -5.22
CA ILE A 36 -2.19 -5.58 -4.13
C ILE A 36 -3.62 -6.15 -4.21
N LEU A 37 -4.02 -6.70 -5.37
CA LEU A 37 -5.21 -7.53 -5.54
C LEU A 37 -5.03 -8.94 -4.95
N ASN A 38 -4.40 -9.02 -3.79
CA ASN A 38 -4.24 -10.21 -2.99
C ASN A 38 -4.73 -9.90 -1.59
N ASN A 39 -5.71 -10.66 -1.10
CA ASN A 39 -6.34 -10.39 0.19
C ASN A 39 -5.44 -10.61 1.41
N ARG A 40 -4.22 -11.16 1.22
CA ARG A 40 -3.21 -11.28 2.27
C ARG A 40 -2.33 -10.03 2.38
N ILE A 41 -2.37 -9.16 1.38
CA ILE A 41 -1.60 -7.91 1.39
C ILE A 41 -2.40 -6.84 2.11
N ARG A 42 -1.73 -6.17 3.04
CA ARG A 42 -2.17 -4.93 3.68
C ARG A 42 -1.14 -3.87 3.39
N ILE A 43 -1.62 -2.68 3.04
CA ILE A 43 -0.77 -1.53 2.74
C ILE A 43 -1.08 -0.46 3.76
N SER A 44 -0.05 -0.02 4.48
CA SER A 44 -0.20 1.14 5.36
C SER A 44 -0.39 2.38 4.49
N ALA A 45 -1.50 3.08 4.72
CA ALA A 45 -1.96 4.18 3.91
C ALA A 45 -2.33 5.38 4.79
N LYS A 46 -2.49 6.52 4.15
CA LYS A 46 -3.03 7.73 4.78
C LYS A 46 -3.94 8.49 3.82
N ILE A 47 -4.88 9.22 4.39
CA ILE A 47 -5.64 10.24 3.64
C ILE A 47 -4.68 11.41 3.38
N LYS A 48 -4.46 11.76 2.11
CA LYS A 48 -3.45 12.75 1.69
C LYS A 48 -3.64 14.13 2.33
N GLN A 49 -4.88 14.58 2.48
CA GLN A 49 -5.19 15.92 3.00
C GLN A 49 -5.08 16.04 4.52
N SER A 50 -5.42 14.99 5.27
CA SER A 50 -5.52 15.02 6.73
C SER A 50 -4.39 14.26 7.43
N ASN A 51 -3.57 13.52 6.67
CA ASN A 51 -2.56 12.58 7.17
C ASN A 51 -3.11 11.51 8.13
N GLN A 52 -4.42 11.26 8.09
CA GLN A 52 -5.00 10.22 8.93
C GLN A 52 -4.62 8.84 8.39
N PHE A 53 -4.05 8.01 9.24
CA PHE A 53 -3.56 6.69 8.89
C PHE A 53 -4.65 5.63 8.92
N GLY A 54 -4.50 4.66 8.03
CA GLY A 54 -5.32 3.46 7.96
C GLY A 54 -4.62 2.35 7.18
N SER A 55 -5.37 1.29 6.93
CA SER A 55 -4.88 0.08 6.26
C SER A 55 -5.72 -0.21 5.03
N VAL A 56 -5.08 -0.29 3.87
CA VAL A 56 -5.73 -0.68 2.62
C VAL A 56 -5.58 -2.18 2.41
N HIS A 57 -6.70 -2.86 2.13
CA HIS A 57 -6.72 -4.26 1.72
C HIS A 57 -7.71 -4.49 0.58
N TRP A 58 -7.44 -5.50 -0.25
CA TRP A 58 -8.35 -5.92 -1.31
C TRP A 58 -9.25 -7.09 -0.86
N ASN A 59 -10.56 -7.02 -1.12
CA ASN A 59 -11.58 -7.92 -0.58
C ASN A 59 -12.13 -8.99 -1.57
N LYS A 60 -11.41 -9.30 -2.65
CA LYS A 60 -11.77 -10.34 -3.64
C LYS A 60 -13.00 -10.08 -4.53
N ASN A 61 -13.61 -8.89 -4.48
CA ASN A 61 -14.76 -8.59 -5.32
C ASN A 61 -14.37 -8.05 -6.70
N ASP A 62 -14.05 -6.76 -6.80
CA ASP A 62 -13.74 -6.08 -8.05
C ASP A 62 -12.28 -5.59 -8.03
N TYR A 63 -11.55 -5.82 -9.11
CA TYR A 63 -10.15 -5.41 -9.26
C TYR A 63 -9.96 -3.88 -9.23
N GLN A 64 -11.04 -3.10 -9.42
CA GLN A 64 -11.02 -1.64 -9.39
C GLN A 64 -11.17 -1.06 -7.98
N PHE A 65 -11.61 -1.87 -7.00
CA PHE A 65 -11.97 -1.37 -5.68
C PHE A 65 -11.22 -2.11 -4.58
N ALA A 66 -10.88 -1.39 -3.52
CA ALA A 66 -10.31 -1.92 -2.30
C ALA A 66 -10.98 -1.27 -1.09
N ASN A 67 -10.65 -1.73 0.12
CA ASN A 67 -11.17 -1.19 1.36
C ASN A 67 -10.06 -0.49 2.14
N LEU A 68 -10.37 0.70 2.65
CA LEU A 68 -9.59 1.43 3.64
C LEU A 68 -10.27 1.28 5.00
N MET A 69 -9.51 0.80 5.98
CA MET A 69 -9.99 0.52 7.33
C MET A 69 -9.07 1.17 8.37
N GLU A 70 -9.39 1.00 9.65
CA GLU A 70 -8.57 1.42 10.79
C GLU A 70 -8.49 2.95 10.96
N ILE A 71 -9.40 3.69 10.32
CA ILE A 71 -9.55 5.14 10.53
C ILE A 71 -10.63 5.38 11.59
N PRO A 72 -10.32 6.04 12.72
CA PRO A 72 -11.32 6.34 13.75
C PRO A 72 -12.47 7.19 13.20
N ASN A 73 -13.69 6.85 13.61
CA ASN A 73 -14.91 7.47 13.08
C ASN A 73 -15.13 8.95 13.46
N HIS A 74 -14.33 9.49 14.39
CA HIS A 74 -14.38 10.90 14.79
C HIS A 74 -13.59 11.83 13.84
N PHE A 75 -12.79 11.28 12.92
CA PHE A 75 -12.11 12.06 11.90
C PHE A 75 -13.05 12.43 10.75
N LYS A 76 -12.79 13.58 10.12
CA LYS A 76 -13.49 13.99 8.91
C LYS A 76 -12.91 13.26 7.70
N VAL A 77 -13.77 12.58 6.97
CA VAL A 77 -13.45 11.85 5.73
C VAL A 77 -14.49 12.23 4.68
N SER A 78 -14.06 12.46 3.44
CA SER A 78 -14.95 12.87 2.34
C SER A 78 -14.79 11.99 1.10
N ILE A 79 -15.90 11.79 0.38
CA ILE A 79 -15.88 11.17 -0.95
C ILE A 79 -15.04 12.05 -1.87
N GLY A 80 -14.14 11.45 -2.64
CA GLY A 80 -13.17 12.17 -3.48
C GLY A 80 -11.80 12.37 -2.83
N ASP A 81 -11.64 12.07 -1.53
CA ASP A 81 -10.33 12.16 -0.88
C ASP A 81 -9.33 11.16 -1.49
N THR A 82 -8.09 11.61 -1.66
CA THR A 82 -7.00 10.78 -2.19
C THR A 82 -6.32 10.00 -1.08
N ILE A 83 -6.10 8.72 -1.33
CA ILE A 83 -5.40 7.79 -0.44
C ILE A 83 -4.02 7.50 -1.02
N VAL A 84 -2.99 7.66 -0.19
CA VAL A 84 -1.59 7.43 -0.55
C VAL A 84 -0.92 6.49 0.44
N SER A 85 0.21 5.88 0.08
CA SER A 85 1.04 5.13 1.03
C SER A 85 1.53 6.03 2.16
N SER A 86 1.50 5.51 3.39
CA SER A 86 1.93 6.25 4.58
C SER A 86 3.43 6.34 4.73
N GLY A 87 4.18 5.37 4.17
CA GLY A 87 5.60 5.17 4.44
C GLY A 87 5.92 4.43 5.74
N PHE A 88 4.91 4.07 6.55
CA PHE A 88 5.14 3.28 7.78
C PHE A 88 5.52 1.83 7.49
N SER A 89 5.06 1.28 6.36
CA SER A 89 5.65 0.05 5.86
C SER A 89 6.93 0.42 5.14
N ALA A 90 8.07 -0.13 5.58
CA ALA A 90 9.35 0.07 4.89
C ALA A 90 9.38 -0.45 3.43
N ILE A 91 8.27 -1.06 2.95
CA ILE A 91 8.12 -1.63 1.60
C ILE A 91 7.81 -0.53 0.60
N PHE A 92 6.77 0.27 0.86
CA PHE A 92 6.31 1.31 -0.07
C PHE A 92 6.84 2.67 0.37
N PRO A 93 7.46 3.45 -0.53
CA PRO A 93 7.76 4.85 -0.26
C PRO A 93 6.50 5.60 0.19
N PRO A 94 6.62 6.65 1.00
CA PRO A 94 5.47 7.49 1.33
C PRO A 94 4.94 8.20 0.07
N ASP A 95 3.66 8.61 0.16
CA ASP A 95 3.00 9.51 -0.80
C ASP A 95 2.83 8.97 -2.23
N ILE A 96 2.81 7.64 -2.40
CA ILE A 96 2.42 7.00 -3.67
C ILE A 96 0.91 6.79 -3.70
N ASP A 97 0.27 7.20 -4.79
CA ASP A 97 -1.18 7.08 -4.97
C ASP A 97 -1.65 5.61 -4.91
N ILE A 98 -2.72 5.39 -4.16
CA ILE A 98 -3.40 4.08 -4.04
C ILE A 98 -4.77 4.16 -4.68
N GLY A 99 -5.54 5.19 -4.35
CA GLY A 99 -6.94 5.27 -4.75
C GLY A 99 -7.65 6.53 -4.27
N THR A 100 -8.94 6.59 -4.57
CA THR A 100 -9.83 7.69 -4.17
C THR A 100 -11.07 7.14 -3.48
N ILE A 101 -11.51 7.79 -2.41
CA ILE A 101 -12.71 7.39 -1.67
C ILE A 101 -13.94 7.48 -2.57
N THR A 102 -14.66 6.36 -2.71
CA THR A 102 -15.92 6.30 -3.46
C THR A 102 -17.15 6.10 -2.59
N LYS A 103 -16.98 5.47 -1.42
CA LYS A 103 -18.09 5.22 -0.49
C LYS A 103 -17.59 5.14 0.93
N ILE A 104 -18.34 5.71 1.86
CA ILE A 104 -18.08 5.63 3.30
C ILE A 104 -19.19 4.76 3.89
N ASN A 105 -18.84 3.56 4.38
CA ASN A 105 -19.79 2.68 5.06
C ASN A 105 -19.77 3.06 6.55
N THR A 106 -20.87 3.64 7.02
CA THR A 106 -21.04 4.00 8.43
C THR A 106 -21.91 2.95 9.12
N ASN A 107 -21.30 1.96 9.76
CA ASN A 107 -21.98 1.20 10.80
C ASN A 107 -21.85 1.98 12.11
N GLN A 108 -22.98 2.40 12.68
CA GLN A 108 -23.02 3.23 13.91
C GLN A 108 -22.43 2.53 15.14
N SER A 109 -22.16 1.23 15.07
CA SER A 109 -21.57 0.42 16.15
C SER A 109 -20.05 0.31 16.12
N ASP A 110 -19.39 0.69 15.02
CA ASP A 110 -17.95 0.53 14.87
C ASP A 110 -17.19 1.83 15.16
N ASN A 111 -16.13 1.71 15.97
CA ASN A 111 -15.22 2.83 16.29
C ASN A 111 -14.37 3.28 15.08
N PHE A 112 -14.39 2.51 13.99
CA PHE A 112 -13.58 2.73 12.80
C PHE A 112 -14.47 2.78 11.55
N PHE A 113 -14.07 3.59 10.56
CA PHE A 113 -14.69 3.58 9.26
C PHE A 113 -14.31 2.34 8.45
N GLU A 114 -15.26 1.87 7.65
CA GLU A 114 -15.02 1.00 6.51
C GLU A 114 -15.29 1.78 5.23
N ILE A 115 -14.26 2.00 4.41
CA ILE A 115 -14.33 2.92 3.27
C ILE A 115 -14.00 2.16 2.00
N ASP A 116 -14.87 2.24 0.99
CA ASP A 116 -14.54 1.73 -0.34
C ASP A 116 -13.75 2.78 -1.10
N ILE A 117 -12.63 2.35 -1.68
CA ILE A 117 -11.75 3.19 -2.49
C ILE A 117 -11.65 2.62 -3.89
N LYS A 118 -11.64 3.48 -4.90
CA LYS A 118 -11.32 3.11 -6.28
C LYS A 118 -9.82 3.21 -6.49
N LEU A 119 -9.19 2.12 -6.88
CA LEU A 119 -7.75 2.04 -7.13
C LEU A 119 -7.37 2.91 -8.33
N THR A 120 -6.25 3.64 -8.21
CA THR A 120 -5.71 4.45 -9.32
C THR A 120 -4.99 3.58 -10.36
N ALA A 121 -4.34 2.51 -9.90
CA ALA A 121 -3.67 1.56 -10.77
C ALA A 121 -4.69 0.74 -11.58
N ASP A 122 -4.52 0.72 -12.90
CA ASP A 122 -5.34 -0.11 -13.79
C ASP A 122 -4.68 -1.48 -14.00
N PHE A 123 -5.21 -2.49 -13.33
CA PHE A 123 -4.68 -3.85 -13.38
C PHE A 123 -4.97 -4.60 -14.69
N LYS A 124 -5.82 -4.06 -15.58
CA LYS A 124 -6.08 -4.67 -16.90
C LYS A 124 -5.04 -4.28 -17.96
N SER A 125 -4.37 -3.15 -17.80
CA SER A 125 -3.45 -2.58 -18.79
C SER A 125 -1.99 -2.48 -18.31
N LEU A 126 -1.61 -3.27 -17.31
CA LEU A 126 -0.25 -3.31 -16.77
C LEU A 126 0.75 -3.86 -17.79
N TYR A 127 1.48 -2.95 -18.43
CA TYR A 127 2.56 -3.30 -19.37
C TYR A 127 3.96 -2.98 -18.81
N TYR A 128 4.11 -1.80 -18.22
CA TYR A 128 5.36 -1.35 -17.61
C TYR A 128 5.17 -1.02 -16.14
N VAL A 129 6.15 -1.43 -15.33
CA VAL A 129 6.21 -1.19 -13.89
C VAL A 129 7.62 -0.77 -13.49
N TYR A 130 7.71 -0.06 -12.39
CA TYR A 130 8.96 0.32 -11.73
C TYR A 130 9.10 -0.48 -10.44
N VAL A 131 10.31 -0.95 -10.18
CA VAL A 131 10.67 -1.59 -8.91
C VAL A 131 11.43 -0.56 -8.10
N VAL A 132 10.94 -0.25 -6.91
CA VAL A 132 11.50 0.78 -6.04
C VAL A 132 12.33 0.11 -4.95
N ASP A 133 13.62 0.47 -4.93
CA ASP A 133 14.54 0.12 -3.86
C ASP A 133 14.42 1.13 -2.72
N ASN A 134 14.32 0.63 -1.50
CA ASN A 134 14.55 1.43 -0.30
C ASN A 134 15.96 1.09 0.23
N SER A 135 16.95 1.83 -0.28
CA SER A 135 18.37 1.60 0.02
C SER A 135 18.71 1.72 1.52
N LEU A 136 17.93 2.53 2.25
CA LEU A 136 18.09 2.78 3.68
C LEU A 136 17.28 1.82 4.56
N ARG A 137 16.48 0.91 3.98
CA ARG A 137 15.61 -0.02 4.71
C ARG A 137 16.34 -0.82 5.79
N LYS A 138 17.56 -1.30 5.49
CA LYS A 138 18.32 -2.11 6.45
C LYS A 138 18.72 -1.30 7.69
N GLU A 139 19.15 -0.07 7.48
CA GLU A 139 19.54 0.84 8.55
C GLU A 139 18.32 1.26 9.38
N GLN A 140 17.22 1.60 8.70
CA GLN A 140 15.96 1.94 9.35
C GLN A 140 15.44 0.80 10.25
N LEU A 141 15.35 -0.42 9.71
CA LEU A 141 14.89 -1.59 10.48
C LEU A 141 15.84 -1.93 11.64
N PHE A 142 17.14 -1.77 11.44
CA PHE A 142 18.12 -1.95 12.52
C PHE A 142 17.88 -0.96 13.66
N LEU A 143 17.65 0.32 13.34
CA LEU A 143 17.35 1.36 14.32
C LEU A 143 16.04 1.10 15.06
N GLU A 144 14.96 0.77 14.34
CA GLU A 144 13.65 0.46 14.92
C GLU A 144 13.71 -0.74 15.87
N ASN A 145 14.42 -1.81 15.49
CA ASN A 145 14.56 -3.00 16.33
C ASN A 145 15.39 -2.73 17.59
N THR A 146 16.43 -1.88 17.51
CA THR A 146 17.26 -1.53 18.67
C THR A 146 16.43 -0.87 19.78
N ILE A 147 15.42 -0.07 19.41
CA ILE A 147 14.52 0.60 20.36
C ILE A 147 13.52 -0.38 20.98
N ASN A 148 12.96 -1.31 20.19
CA ASN A 148 11.97 -2.28 20.68
C ASN A 148 12.55 -3.31 21.67
N ASP A 149 13.87 -3.52 21.69
CA ASP A 149 14.52 -4.40 22.66
C ASP A 149 14.85 -3.68 23.99
N GLU A 150 14.81 -2.34 24.00
CA GLU A 150 15.09 -1.51 25.20
C GLU A 150 13.82 -1.07 25.95
N TYR A 151 12.62 -1.26 25.37
CA TYR A 151 11.32 -0.85 25.93
C TYR A 151 10.25 -1.93 25.79
#